data_AF-A0A8S4R224-F1
#
_entry.id   AF-A0A8S4R224-F1
#
_cell.length_a   1.000
_cell.length_b   1.000
_cell.length_c   1.000
_cell.angle_alpha   90.00
_cell.angle_beta   90.00
_cell.angle_gamma   90.00
#
_symmetry.space_group_name_H-M   'P 1'
#
loop_
_entity.id
_entity.type
_entity.pdbx_description
1 polymer ?
#
loop_
_entity_poly.entity_id
_entity_poly.type
_entity_poly.pdbx_seq_one_letter_code
_entity_poly.pdbx_strand_id
1 'polypeptide(L)'
;MPISEDGSAVNAFGVPGHINYLQQSGPMTNERRELEACLRVQIEEMERKLNALVAQINQSQMELVDHMKENITTLRQLQSQVLDEELIKWKREQQLSGNGVPMQSNLNTIQEWCELLADLIWSTRQQVNNVARINSKTIVELRQPHLVEMLDDMSKQVQKFCDLLVTLTKVQEFCDLLETLTKVQK
;
A
#
# COMPACT_ATOMS: atom_id res chain seq x y z
N MET A 1 4.65 -58.14 -5.51
CA MET A 1 4.93 -56.69 -5.42
C MET A 1 4.75 -56.11 -6.81
N PRO A 2 3.86 -55.13 -6.98
CA PRO A 2 4.16 -53.73 -6.68
C PRO A 2 3.14 -53.10 -5.68
N ILE A 3 3.63 -52.45 -4.64
CA ILE A 3 3.74 -50.98 -4.45
C ILE A 3 2.36 -50.31 -4.42
N SER A 4 1.83 -50.23 -3.20
CA SER A 4 0.77 -49.34 -2.77
C SER A 4 1.35 -47.93 -2.68
N GLU A 5 0.81 -46.98 -3.43
CA GLU A 5 1.02 -45.55 -3.15
C GLU A 5 -0.31 -44.93 -2.74
N ASP A 6 -0.32 -44.60 -1.45
CA ASP A 6 -1.28 -43.83 -0.71
C ASP A 6 -1.32 -42.40 -1.28
N GLY A 7 -2.42 -42.08 -1.95
CA GLY A 7 -2.68 -40.76 -2.52
C GLY A 7 -3.72 -39.98 -1.70
N SER A 8 -3.59 -40.00 -0.38
CA SER A 8 -4.41 -39.21 0.54
C SER A 8 -3.96 -37.75 0.55
N ALA A 9 -4.32 -36.99 -0.48
CA ALA A 9 -4.29 -35.52 -0.46
C ALA A 9 -5.15 -34.96 -1.58
N VAL A 10 -6.39 -34.55 -1.28
CA VAL A 10 -7.02 -33.26 -1.65
C VAL A 10 -8.43 -33.27 -1.03
N ASN A 11 -8.54 -32.81 0.21
CA ASN A 11 -9.82 -32.42 0.81
C ASN A 11 -9.56 -31.22 1.74
N ALA A 12 -9.25 -30.06 1.13
CA ALA A 12 -9.10 -28.80 1.85
C ALA A 12 -10.35 -27.89 1.74
N PHE A 13 -11.31 -28.21 0.86
CA PHE A 13 -12.59 -27.53 0.78
C PHE A 13 -13.72 -28.50 1.13
N GLY A 14 -13.91 -28.70 2.42
CA GLY A 14 -15.01 -29.50 2.94
C GLY A 14 -16.35 -28.83 2.63
N VAL A 15 -17.07 -29.36 1.64
CA VAL A 15 -18.53 -29.27 1.56
C VAL A 15 -19.08 -30.67 1.84
N PRO A 16 -19.30 -31.06 3.12
CA PRO A 16 -19.63 -32.44 3.49
C PRO A 16 -21.06 -32.89 3.12
N GLY A 17 -21.84 -32.08 2.40
CA GLY A 17 -23.26 -32.32 2.17
C GLY A 17 -23.69 -32.69 0.74
N HIS A 18 -22.90 -32.33 -0.29
CA HIS A 18 -23.40 -32.39 -1.67
C HIS A 18 -23.09 -33.69 -2.42
N ILE A 19 -22.07 -34.44 -2.02
CA ILE A 19 -21.68 -35.72 -2.66
C ILE A 19 -22.73 -36.82 -2.43
N ASN A 20 -23.46 -36.76 -1.31
CA ASN A 20 -24.37 -37.84 -0.92
C ASN A 20 -25.72 -37.84 -1.67
N TYR A 21 -26.14 -36.70 -2.24
CA TYR A 21 -27.38 -36.62 -3.04
C TYR A 21 -27.21 -37.12 -4.48
N LEU A 22 -25.99 -37.01 -5.05
CA LEU A 22 -25.72 -37.50 -6.40
C LEU A 22 -25.61 -39.03 -6.46
N GLN A 23 -25.22 -39.67 -5.36
CA GLN A 23 -25.10 -41.12 -5.27
C GLN A 23 -26.46 -41.85 -5.18
N GLN A 24 -27.56 -41.12 -4.90
CA GLN A 24 -28.88 -41.68 -4.64
C GLN A 24 -29.87 -41.58 -5.82
N SER A 25 -29.43 -41.13 -6.99
CA SER A 25 -30.32 -40.76 -8.11
C SER A 25 -30.13 -41.62 -9.36
N GLY A 26 -30.84 -42.75 -9.42
CA GLY A 26 -31.15 -43.52 -10.64
C GLY A 26 -29.98 -43.94 -11.55
N PRO A 27 -30.26 -44.63 -12.67
CA PRO A 27 -29.22 -44.90 -13.67
C PRO A 27 -28.78 -43.58 -14.33
N MET A 28 -27.46 -43.36 -14.42
CA MET A 28 -26.87 -42.22 -15.13
C MET A 28 -27.30 -42.23 -16.59
N THR A 29 -28.15 -41.29 -17.00
CA THR A 29 -28.52 -41.08 -18.40
C THR A 29 -27.36 -40.43 -19.16
N ASN A 30 -27.27 -40.67 -20.48
CA ASN A 30 -26.23 -40.03 -21.31
C ASN A 30 -26.31 -38.50 -21.25
N GLU A 31 -27.52 -37.93 -21.24
CA GLU A 31 -27.75 -36.49 -21.08
C GLU A 31 -27.18 -35.93 -19.76
N ARG A 32 -27.29 -36.69 -18.66
CA ARG A 32 -26.73 -36.29 -17.37
C ARG A 32 -25.20 -36.30 -17.38
N ARG A 33 -24.58 -37.26 -18.10
CA ARG A 33 -23.12 -37.32 -18.28
C ARG A 33 -22.60 -36.17 -19.14
N GLU A 34 -23.30 -35.83 -20.22
CA GLU A 34 -22.96 -34.72 -21.10
C GLU A 34 -23.08 -33.37 -20.40
N LEU A 35 -24.14 -33.16 -19.61
CA LEU A 35 -24.31 -31.97 -18.78
C LEU A 35 -23.19 -31.86 -17.73
N GLU A 36 -22.85 -32.96 -17.05
CA GLU A 36 -21.74 -32.97 -16.09
C GLU A 36 -20.39 -32.63 -16.76
N ALA A 37 -20.11 -33.18 -17.94
CA ALA A 37 -18.92 -32.86 -18.71
C ALA A 37 -18.88 -31.38 -19.12
N CYS A 38 -20.02 -30.83 -19.57
CA CYS A 38 -20.13 -29.41 -19.92
C CYS A 38 -19.87 -28.49 -18.71
N LEU A 39 -20.46 -28.82 -17.55
CA LEU A 39 -20.24 -28.06 -16.31
C LEU A 39 -18.79 -28.13 -15.84
N ARG A 40 -18.12 -29.29 -15.97
CA ARG A 40 -16.69 -29.42 -15.65
C ARG A 40 -15.82 -28.51 -16.50
N VAL A 41 -16.06 -28.48 -17.82
CA VAL A 41 -15.33 -27.58 -18.73
C VAL A 41 -15.58 -26.10 -18.38
N GLN A 42 -16.81 -25.72 -18.01
CA GLN A 42 -17.12 -24.35 -17.58
C GLN A 42 -16.40 -23.98 -16.27
N ILE A 43 -16.36 -24.89 -15.29
CA ILE A 43 -15.61 -24.68 -14.04
C ILE A 43 -14.13 -24.47 -14.34
N GLU A 44 -13.51 -25.35 -15.14
CA GLU A 44 -12.11 -25.24 -15.52
C GLU A 44 -11.81 -23.93 -16.29
N GLU A 45 -12.74 -23.46 -17.12
CA GLU A 45 -12.61 -22.17 -17.81
C GLU A 45 -12.69 -20.98 -16.85
N MET A 46 -13.63 -21.01 -15.89
CA MET A 46 -13.75 -19.97 -14.87
C MET A 46 -12.54 -19.94 -13.95
N GLU A 47 -12.03 -21.09 -13.53
CA GLU A 47 -10.81 -21.21 -12.71
C GLU A 47 -9.59 -20.65 -13.44
N ARG A 48 -9.43 -20.96 -14.74
CA ARG A 48 -8.36 -20.36 -15.56
C ARG A 48 -8.47 -18.85 -15.64
N LYS A 49 -9.67 -18.30 -15.86
CA LYS A 49 -9.90 -16.85 -15.89
C LYS A 49 -9.62 -16.20 -14.55
N LEU A 50 -10.07 -16.82 -13.46
CA LEU A 50 -9.83 -16.33 -12.10
C LEU A 50 -8.34 -16.28 -11.80
N ASN A 51 -7.60 -17.36 -12.07
CA ASN A 51 -6.15 -17.42 -11.86
C ASN A 51 -5.39 -16.36 -12.66
N ALA A 52 -5.80 -16.10 -13.91
CA ALA A 52 -5.20 -15.05 -14.73
C ALA A 52 -5.44 -13.65 -14.13
N LEU A 53 -6.66 -13.37 -13.65
CA LEU A 53 -6.99 -12.10 -13.00
C LEU A 53 -6.24 -11.91 -11.67
N VAL A 54 -6.09 -12.98 -10.88
CA VAL A 54 -5.30 -12.96 -9.64
C VAL A 54 -3.85 -12.62 -9.93
N ALA A 55 -3.25 -13.26 -10.94
CA ALA A 55 -1.88 -12.98 -11.34
C ALA A 55 -1.72 -11.51 -11.79
N GLN A 56 -2.67 -10.99 -12.55
CA GLN A 56 -2.66 -9.58 -12.98
C GLN A 56 -2.77 -8.61 -11.80
N ILE A 57 -3.69 -8.87 -10.85
CA ILE A 57 -3.84 -8.04 -9.65
C ILE A 57 -2.54 -8.03 -8.84
N ASN A 58 -1.93 -9.19 -8.63
CA ASN A 58 -0.68 -9.30 -7.89
C ASN A 58 0.46 -8.53 -8.56
N GLN A 59 0.56 -8.62 -9.89
CA GLN A 59 1.57 -7.88 -10.66
C GLN A 59 1.36 -6.36 -10.51
N SER A 60 0.14 -5.88 -10.72
CA SER A 60 -0.17 -4.45 -10.58
C SER A 60 0.02 -3.94 -9.14
N GLN A 61 -0.23 -4.78 -8.13
CA GLN A 61 0.05 -4.42 -6.73
C GLN A 61 1.54 -4.24 -6.49
N MET A 62 2.39 -5.12 -7.05
CA MET A 62 3.83 -5.00 -6.89
C MET A 62 4.39 -3.75 -7.57
N GLU A 63 3.96 -3.48 -8.81
CA GLU A 63 4.33 -2.26 -9.55
C GLU A 63 3.93 -0.99 -8.79
N LEU A 64 2.71 -0.96 -8.23
CA LEU A 64 2.25 0.16 -7.43
C LEU A 64 3.12 0.36 -6.18
N VAL A 65 3.51 -0.71 -5.49
CA VAL A 65 4.38 -0.64 -4.33
C VAL A 65 5.76 -0.09 -4.69
N ASP A 66 6.33 -0.52 -5.82
CA ASP A 66 7.64 -0.03 -6.25
C ASP A 66 7.61 1.47 -6.58
N HIS A 67 6.56 1.94 -7.27
CA HIS A 67 6.36 3.37 -7.47
C HIS A 67 6.15 4.15 -6.17
N MET A 68 5.43 3.58 -5.21
CA MET A 68 5.25 4.22 -3.90
C MET A 68 6.57 4.30 -3.11
N LYS A 69 7.42 3.28 -3.17
CA LYS A 69 8.75 3.31 -2.55
C LYS A 69 9.65 4.37 -3.18
N GLU A 70 9.63 4.49 -4.51
CA GLU A 70 10.34 5.54 -5.23
C GLU A 70 9.85 6.92 -4.79
N ASN A 71 8.53 7.13 -4.79
CA ASN A 71 7.93 8.39 -4.33
C ASN A 71 8.34 8.73 -2.88
N ILE A 72 8.28 7.77 -1.95
CA ILE A 72 8.74 7.97 -0.56
C ILE A 72 10.23 8.34 -0.50
N THR A 73 11.06 7.76 -1.36
CA THR A 73 12.50 8.04 -1.41
C THR A 73 12.76 9.45 -1.93
N THR A 74 12.11 9.85 -3.02
CA THR A 74 12.20 11.22 -3.56
C THR A 74 11.67 12.24 -2.57
N LEU A 75 10.55 11.93 -1.90
CA LEU A 75 9.97 12.80 -0.88
C LEU A 75 10.90 13.01 0.31
N ARG A 76 11.64 11.97 0.73
CA ARG A 76 12.69 12.08 1.76
C ARG A 76 13.80 13.04 1.33
N GLN A 77 14.26 12.94 0.09
CA GLN A 77 15.30 13.82 -0.44
C GLN A 77 14.82 15.27 -0.46
N LEU A 78 13.60 15.51 -0.95
CA LEU A 78 12.98 16.84 -0.96
C LEU A 78 12.83 17.40 0.46
N GLN A 79 12.39 16.57 1.41
CA GLN A 79 12.29 16.98 2.81
C GLN A 79 13.64 17.41 3.39
N SER A 80 14.71 16.66 3.11
CA SER A 80 16.06 17.01 3.60
C SER A 80 16.55 18.31 2.96
N GLN A 81 16.33 18.52 1.66
CA GLN A 81 16.68 19.76 0.99
C GLN A 81 15.94 20.97 1.61
N VAL A 82 14.63 20.87 1.83
CA VAL A 82 13.84 21.98 2.38
C VAL A 82 14.18 22.22 3.86
N LEU A 83 14.26 21.16 4.67
CA LEU A 83 14.38 21.28 6.12
C LEU A 83 15.82 21.35 6.62
N ASP A 84 16.73 20.56 6.06
CA ASP A 84 18.13 20.47 6.52
C ASP A 84 19.06 21.45 5.80
N GLU A 85 18.74 21.84 4.56
CA GLU A 85 19.54 22.82 3.82
C GLU A 85 18.94 24.22 3.93
N GLU A 86 17.76 24.44 3.36
CA GLU A 86 17.21 25.79 3.19
C GLU A 86 16.74 26.39 4.53
N LEU A 87 15.99 25.64 5.35
CA LEU A 87 15.52 26.13 6.64
C LEU A 87 16.67 26.32 7.65
N ILE A 88 17.65 25.42 7.69
CA ILE A 88 18.83 25.58 8.56
C ILE A 88 19.68 26.77 8.11
N LYS A 89 19.90 26.94 6.80
CA LYS A 89 20.62 28.09 6.25
C LYS A 89 19.93 29.39 6.61
N TRP A 90 18.61 29.47 6.42
CA TRP A 90 17.83 30.64 6.80
C TRP A 90 17.97 30.95 8.31
N LYS A 91 17.88 29.95 9.19
CA LYS A 91 18.09 30.14 10.65
C LYS A 91 19.47 30.70 10.97
N ARG A 92 20.50 30.21 10.29
CA ARG A 92 21.87 30.69 10.46
C ARG A 92 22.01 32.15 10.00
N GLU A 93 21.43 32.50 8.87
CA GLU A 93 21.43 33.88 8.38
C GLU A 93 20.65 34.81 9.33
N GLN A 94 19.51 34.37 9.85
CA GLN A 94 18.74 35.11 10.86
C GLN A 94 19.58 35.39 12.11
N GLN A 95 20.31 34.39 12.61
CA GLN A 95 21.20 34.55 13.77
C GLN A 95 22.32 35.57 13.49
N LEU A 96 22.93 35.53 12.30
CA LEU A 96 23.96 36.48 11.90
C LEU A 96 23.40 37.90 11.68
N SER A 97 22.13 38.01 11.27
CA SER A 97 21.47 39.31 11.11
C SER A 97 21.25 40.03 12.44
N GLY A 98 21.08 39.28 13.53
CA GLY A 98 21.15 39.84 14.89
C GLY A 98 22.49 40.54 15.20
N ASN A 99 23.56 40.20 14.48
CA ASN A 99 24.88 40.83 14.58
C ASN A 99 25.13 41.88 13.47
N GLY A 100 24.11 42.28 12.70
CA GLY A 100 24.19 43.30 11.66
C GLY A 100 24.54 42.80 10.25
N VAL A 101 24.61 41.48 10.03
CA VAL A 101 24.79 40.92 8.67
C VAL A 101 23.46 40.97 7.91
N PRO A 102 23.40 41.53 6.69
CA PRO A 102 22.15 41.57 5.92
C PRO A 102 21.73 40.16 5.50
N MET A 103 20.48 39.80 5.81
CA MET A 103 19.87 38.53 5.41
C MET A 103 19.47 38.57 3.93
N GLN A 104 19.72 37.48 3.20
CA GLN A 104 19.41 37.38 1.77
C GLN A 104 18.27 36.40 1.48
N SER A 105 17.98 35.50 2.41
CA SER A 105 16.95 34.46 2.27
C SER A 105 15.54 34.99 2.56
N ASN A 106 14.56 34.46 1.82
CA ASN A 106 13.14 34.81 1.96
C ASN A 106 12.40 33.68 2.70
N LEU A 107 11.94 33.96 3.92
CA LEU A 107 11.20 33.01 4.73
C LEU A 107 9.88 32.56 4.05
N ASN A 108 9.23 33.45 3.30
CA ASN A 108 7.95 33.15 2.65
C ASN A 108 8.09 32.00 1.63
N THR A 109 9.19 31.98 0.89
CA THR A 109 9.46 30.89 -0.07
C THR A 109 9.67 29.55 0.64
N ILE A 110 10.37 29.55 1.79
CA ILE A 110 10.56 28.34 2.61
C ILE A 110 9.22 27.88 3.21
N GLN A 111 8.34 28.81 3.58
CA GLN A 111 6.99 28.50 4.05
C GLN A 111 6.18 27.77 2.98
N GLU A 112 6.13 28.34 1.77
CA GLU A 112 5.45 27.73 0.62
C GLU A 112 5.98 26.32 0.35
N TRP A 113 7.31 26.12 0.41
CA TRP A 113 7.90 24.78 0.27
C TRP A 113 7.47 23.83 1.38
N CYS A 114 7.39 24.30 2.63
CA CYS A 114 6.92 23.48 3.75
C CYS A 114 5.42 23.11 3.60
N GLU A 115 4.58 24.02 3.12
CA GLU A 115 3.15 23.78 2.88
C GLU A 115 2.96 22.74 1.77
N LEU A 116 3.64 22.90 0.64
CA LEU A 116 3.61 21.94 -0.46
C LEU A 116 4.18 20.57 -0.03
N LEU A 117 5.26 20.56 0.75
CA LEU A 117 5.82 19.34 1.30
C LEU A 117 4.83 18.62 2.23
N ALA A 118 4.09 19.37 3.06
CA ALA A 118 3.05 18.83 3.93
C ALA A 118 1.93 18.16 3.11
N ASP A 119 1.47 18.80 2.04
CA ASP A 119 0.45 18.27 1.14
C ASP A 119 0.93 16.99 0.42
N LEU A 120 2.19 16.95 -0.01
CA LEU A 120 2.80 15.76 -0.63
C LEU A 120 2.93 14.59 0.37
N ILE A 121 3.37 14.86 1.60
CA ILE A 121 3.43 13.88 2.69
C ILE A 121 2.04 13.34 3.00
N TRP A 122 1.04 14.23 3.11
CA TRP A 122 -0.34 13.85 3.34
C TRP A 122 -0.89 12.95 2.23
N SER A 123 -0.73 13.36 0.97
CA SER A 123 -1.17 12.58 -0.18
C SER A 123 -0.54 11.18 -0.19
N THR A 124 0.77 11.10 0.09
CA THR A 124 1.50 9.84 0.18
C THR A 124 0.97 8.96 1.31
N ARG A 125 0.66 9.52 2.48
CA ARG A 125 0.03 8.82 3.61
C ARG A 125 -1.32 8.23 3.21
N GLN A 126 -2.15 9.02 2.52
CA GLN A 126 -3.46 8.57 2.05
C GLN A 126 -3.35 7.45 1.02
N GLN A 127 -2.36 7.50 0.12
CA GLN A 127 -2.10 6.42 -0.83
C GLN A 127 -1.74 5.12 -0.10
N VAL A 128 -0.81 5.15 0.86
CA VAL A 128 -0.45 3.98 1.69
C VAL A 128 -1.67 3.40 2.40
N ASN A 129 -2.46 4.24 3.06
CA ASN A 129 -3.67 3.80 3.77
C ASN A 129 -4.71 3.19 2.83
N ASN A 130 -4.89 3.78 1.63
CA ASN A 130 -5.83 3.27 0.64
C ASN A 130 -5.40 1.90 0.11
N VAL A 131 -4.12 1.71 -0.19
CA VAL A 131 -3.60 0.41 -0.65
C VAL A 131 -3.72 -0.63 0.47
N ALA A 132 -3.40 -0.28 1.72
CA ALA A 132 -3.59 -1.18 2.87
C ALA A 132 -5.06 -1.58 3.05
N ARG A 133 -6.00 -0.63 2.87
CA ARG A 133 -7.44 -0.90 2.93
C ARG A 133 -7.93 -1.77 1.77
N ILE A 134 -7.40 -1.60 0.56
CA ILE A 134 -7.74 -2.46 -0.58
C ILE A 134 -7.21 -3.87 -0.30
N ASN A 135 -5.95 -3.98 0.14
CA ASN A 135 -5.33 -5.26 0.47
C ASN A 135 -6.07 -6.01 1.60
N SER A 136 -6.61 -5.28 2.59
CA SER A 136 -7.40 -5.89 3.67
C SER A 136 -8.75 -6.45 3.21
N LYS A 137 -9.31 -5.93 2.10
CA LYS A 137 -10.54 -6.44 1.47
C LYS A 137 -10.30 -7.62 0.52
N THR A 138 -9.08 -7.82 0.05
CA THR A 138 -8.71 -8.99 -0.76
C THR A 138 -8.90 -10.27 0.05
N ILE A 139 -9.43 -11.31 -0.59
CA ILE A 139 -9.60 -12.66 -0.03
C ILE A 139 -8.26 -13.10 0.58
N VAL A 140 -8.30 -13.57 1.83
CA VAL A 140 -7.10 -13.87 2.63
C VAL A 140 -6.17 -14.86 1.93
N GLU A 141 -6.73 -15.87 1.27
CA GLU A 141 -5.98 -16.89 0.51
C GLU A 141 -5.24 -16.35 -0.71
N LEU A 142 -5.67 -15.19 -1.23
CA LEU A 142 -5.05 -14.52 -2.38
C LEU A 142 -4.12 -13.37 -1.96
N ARG A 143 -4.03 -13.09 -0.65
CA ARG A 143 -3.22 -11.99 -0.13
C ARG A 143 -1.75 -12.39 -0.11
N GLN A 144 -0.90 -11.53 -0.64
CA GLN A 144 0.54 -11.73 -0.54
C GLN A 144 1.04 -11.20 0.82
N PRO A 145 1.60 -12.05 1.71
CA PRO A 145 2.01 -11.63 3.06
C PRO A 145 3.07 -10.52 3.03
N HIS A 146 4.01 -10.60 2.08
CA HIS A 146 5.06 -9.60 1.90
C HIS A 146 4.53 -8.17 1.62
N LEU A 147 3.31 -8.05 1.07
CA LEU A 147 2.73 -6.76 0.72
C LEU A 147 2.30 -6.01 1.98
N VAL A 148 1.81 -6.75 2.98
CA VAL A 148 1.41 -6.19 4.28
C VAL A 148 2.63 -5.60 4.99
N GLU A 149 3.75 -6.32 5.00
CA GLU A 149 5.00 -5.85 5.60
C GLU A 149 5.54 -4.59 4.90
N MET A 150 5.57 -4.58 3.56
CA MET A 150 5.99 -3.40 2.81
C MET A 150 5.12 -2.18 3.08
N LEU A 151 3.79 -2.37 3.18
CA LEU A 151 2.85 -1.28 3.49
C LEU A 151 3.04 -0.74 4.91
N ASP A 152 3.31 -1.60 5.88
CA ASP A 152 3.61 -1.19 7.25
C ASP A 152 4.91 -0.39 7.33
N ASP A 153 5.96 -0.83 6.65
CA ASP A 153 7.23 -0.11 6.55
C ASP A 153 7.07 1.26 5.88
N MET A 154 6.31 1.34 4.78
CA MET A 154 5.99 2.62 4.13
C MET A 154 5.21 3.54 5.06
N SER A 155 4.23 3.01 5.80
CA SER A 155 3.46 3.78 6.78
C SER A 155 4.35 4.38 7.87
N LYS A 156 5.27 3.57 8.42
CA LYS A 156 6.28 4.03 9.39
C LYS A 156 7.20 5.11 8.80
N GLN A 157 7.61 4.99 7.54
CA GLN A 157 8.44 5.99 6.89
C GLN A 157 7.71 7.32 6.70
N VAL A 158 6.47 7.28 6.24
CA VAL A 158 5.64 8.49 6.08
C VAL A 158 5.37 9.14 7.44
N GLN A 159 5.13 8.36 8.49
CA GLN A 159 4.98 8.90 9.85
C GLN A 159 6.23 9.66 10.32
N LYS A 160 7.43 9.15 10.02
CA LYS A 160 8.69 9.87 10.33
C LYS A 160 8.79 11.22 9.61
N PHE A 161 8.30 11.32 8.38
CA PHE A 161 8.27 12.59 7.65
C PHE A 161 7.35 13.60 8.37
N CYS A 162 6.17 13.16 8.80
CA CYS A 162 5.24 13.97 9.59
C CYS A 162 5.89 14.46 10.88
N ASP A 163 6.50 13.56 11.65
CA ASP A 163 7.10 13.88 12.95
C ASP A 163 8.24 14.90 12.81
N LEU A 164 9.08 14.75 11.79
CA LEU A 164 10.17 15.67 11.50
C LEU A 164 9.65 17.05 11.07
N LEU A 165 8.66 17.08 10.17
CA LEU A 165 8.04 18.32 9.70
C LEU A 165 7.39 19.07 10.87
N VAL A 166 6.65 18.39 11.75
CA VAL A 166 6.03 18.98 12.95
C VAL A 166 7.08 19.50 13.94
N THR A 167 8.16 18.75 14.16
CA THR A 167 9.20 19.14 15.13
C THR A 167 9.94 20.39 14.67
N LEU A 168 10.33 20.47 13.40
CA LEU A 168 11.13 21.58 12.89
C LEU A 168 10.34 22.87 12.68
N THR A 169 9.04 22.75 12.44
CA THR A 169 8.12 23.87 12.26
C THR A 169 7.66 24.46 13.60
N LYS A 170 7.49 23.64 14.65
CA LYS A 170 7.20 24.12 16.02
C LYS A 170 8.31 24.94 16.66
N VAL A 171 9.55 24.77 16.20
CA VAL A 171 10.70 25.57 16.68
C VAL A 171 10.67 26.99 16.10
N GLN A 172 9.80 27.28 15.14
CA GLN A 172 9.67 28.57 14.48
C GLN A 172 8.22 29.09 14.61
N GLU A 173 8.01 30.40 14.74
CA GLU A 173 6.67 31.01 14.80
C GLU A 173 5.95 30.95 13.43
N PHE A 174 5.69 29.75 12.90
CA PHE A 174 4.87 29.54 11.71
C PHE A 174 3.41 29.30 12.12
N CYS A 175 2.66 30.38 12.30
CA CYS A 175 1.25 30.31 12.70
C CYS A 175 0.35 29.64 11.66
N ASP A 176 0.68 29.71 10.36
CA ASP A 176 -0.16 29.17 9.28
C ASP A 176 0.08 27.67 9.00
N LEU A 177 1.29 27.17 9.27
CA LEU A 177 1.64 25.77 8.99
C LEU A 177 0.95 24.77 9.94
N LEU A 178 0.54 25.23 11.13
CA LEU A 178 -0.11 24.40 12.14
C LEU A 178 -1.47 23.85 11.67
N GLU A 179 -2.22 24.59 10.84
CA GLU A 179 -3.52 24.14 10.33
C GLU A 179 -3.35 22.99 9.31
N THR A 180 -2.35 23.09 8.43
CA THR A 180 -1.99 22.05 7.47
C THR A 180 -1.38 20.83 8.18
N LEU A 181 -0.52 21.03 9.18
CA LEU A 181 0.02 19.94 9.98
C LEU A 181 -1.04 19.22 10.83
N THR A 182 -2.09 19.91 11.27
CA THR A 182 -3.24 19.28 11.95
C THR A 182 -3.98 18.33 11.02
N LYS A 183 -4.06 18.62 9.72
CA LYS A 183 -4.57 17.67 8.73
C LYS A 183 -3.64 16.46 8.63
N VAL A 184 -2.33 16.67 8.58
CA VAL A 184 -1.31 15.62 8.48
C VAL A 184 -1.33 14.65 9.68
N GLN A 185 -1.56 15.14 10.89
CA GLN A 185 -1.56 14.34 12.13
C GLN A 185 -2.87 13.56 12.39
N LYS A 186 -4.01 13.96 11.80
CA LYS A 186 -5.28 13.23 11.93
C LYS A 186 -5.36 12.05 10.97
#